data_AF-A0A0N4UCF7-F1
#
_entry.id   AF-A0A0N4UCF7-F1
#
_cell.length_a   1.000
_cell.length_b   1.000
_cell.length_c   1.000
_cell.angle_alpha   90.00
_cell.angle_beta   90.00
_cell.angle_gamma   90.00
#
_symmetry.space_group_name_H-M   'P 1'
#
loop_
_entity.id
_entity.type
_entity.pdbx_description
1 polymer ?
#
loop_
_entity_poly.entity_id
_entity_poly.type
_entity_poly.pdbx_seq_one_letter_code
_entity_poly.pdbx_strand_id
1 'polypeptide(L)'
;MLNELINDSGCRLVGSSCGENMVLEIFSKLNGSCVDKCVCAYNSVENDIGCVKCDWEEEDVDDADDNNDDSDNSVNDGGVDDNAYLTARKEYHLGEEISDLGCRLRNHECGINKKFIAVEEFSTEHDPNIKGCIERCSCILAEAGDCMQNF
;
A
#
# COMPACT_ATOMS: atom_id res chain seq x y z
N MET A 1 14.13 5.71 -15.73
CA MET A 1 13.09 6.77 -15.77
C MET A 1 11.79 6.22 -15.21
N LEU A 2 10.96 7.03 -14.57
CA LEU A 2 9.66 6.58 -14.06
C LEU A 2 8.80 5.98 -15.18
N ASN A 3 8.10 4.89 -14.88
CA ASN A 3 7.31 4.09 -15.82
C ASN A 3 8.10 3.35 -16.93
N GLU A 4 9.43 3.38 -16.90
CA GLU A 4 10.27 2.62 -17.82
C GLU A 4 10.11 1.11 -17.61
N LEU A 5 9.96 0.36 -18.70
CA LEU A 5 9.89 -1.09 -18.70
C LEU A 5 11.25 -1.70 -19.09
N ILE A 6 11.75 -2.64 -18.29
CA ILE A 6 13.05 -3.29 -18.49
C ILE A 6 12.84 -4.80 -18.61
N ASN A 7 13.38 -5.40 -19.66
CA ASN A 7 13.43 -6.86 -19.75
C ASN A 7 14.53 -7.40 -18.84
N ASP A 8 14.12 -8.15 -17.81
CA ASP A 8 15.00 -8.71 -16.80
C ASP A 8 14.99 -10.25 -16.88
N SER A 9 16.01 -10.78 -17.53
CA SER A 9 16.20 -12.23 -17.64
C SER A 9 16.62 -12.81 -16.28
N GLY A 10 15.71 -13.58 -15.67
CA GLY A 10 15.92 -14.17 -14.35
C GLY A 10 15.44 -13.31 -13.19
N CYS A 11 14.75 -12.18 -13.44
CA CYS A 11 14.14 -11.33 -12.41
C CYS A 11 15.16 -10.86 -11.34
N ARG A 12 16.36 -10.48 -11.77
CA ARG A 12 17.51 -10.12 -10.91
C ARG A 12 17.57 -8.65 -10.54
N LEU A 13 16.81 -7.79 -11.20
CA LEU A 13 16.85 -6.33 -11.05
C LEU A 13 15.75 -5.81 -10.12
N VAL A 14 14.75 -6.61 -9.79
CA VAL A 14 13.67 -6.27 -8.84
C VAL A 14 14.26 -5.68 -7.54
N GLY A 15 13.74 -4.54 -7.12
CA GLY A 15 14.19 -3.75 -5.97
C GLY A 15 15.40 -2.85 -6.24
N SER A 16 16.07 -2.98 -7.38
CA SER A 16 17.20 -2.11 -7.74
C SER A 16 16.70 -0.70 -8.07
N SER A 17 17.53 0.30 -7.76
CA SER A 17 17.24 1.69 -8.12
C SER A 17 17.24 1.89 -9.63
N CYS A 18 16.25 2.62 -10.14
CA CYS A 18 16.10 3.02 -11.55
C CYS A 18 15.93 4.54 -11.72
N GLY A 19 16.15 5.30 -10.65
CA GLY A 19 16.00 6.74 -10.55
C GLY A 19 16.03 7.22 -9.10
N GLU A 20 15.98 8.54 -8.91
CA GLU A 20 15.85 9.14 -7.58
C GLU A 20 14.47 8.82 -7.01
N ASN A 21 14.43 8.27 -5.79
CA ASN A 21 13.21 7.79 -5.15
C ASN A 21 12.41 6.81 -6.03
N MET A 22 13.10 5.98 -6.83
CA MET A 22 12.49 4.99 -7.73
C MET A 22 13.16 3.62 -7.63
N VAL A 23 12.36 2.55 -7.78
CA VAL A 23 12.80 1.15 -7.77
C VAL A 23 12.15 0.35 -8.89
N LEU A 24 12.76 -0.76 -9.25
CA LEU A 24 12.20 -1.72 -10.21
C LEU A 24 11.26 -2.71 -9.53
N GLU A 25 10.04 -2.82 -10.01
CA GLU A 25 9.05 -3.82 -9.59
C GLU A 25 8.63 -4.70 -10.75
N ILE A 26 8.29 -5.97 -10.49
CA ILE A 26 7.85 -6.89 -11.55
C ILE A 26 6.51 -6.42 -12.11
N PHE A 27 6.50 -6.01 -13.38
CA PHE A 27 5.27 -5.69 -14.12
C PHE A 27 4.66 -6.92 -14.78
N SER A 28 5.50 -7.82 -15.31
CA SER A 28 5.05 -9.10 -15.84
C SER A 28 6.13 -10.17 -15.72
N LYS A 29 5.73 -11.45 -15.69
CA LYS A 29 6.65 -12.59 -15.59
C LYS A 29 6.23 -13.70 -16.54
N LEU A 30 7.15 -14.17 -17.37
CA LEU A 30 6.93 -15.27 -18.30
C LEU A 30 8.18 -16.15 -18.40
N ASN A 31 8.03 -17.46 -18.15
CA ASN A 31 9.08 -18.47 -18.32
C ASN A 31 10.45 -18.11 -17.67
N GLY A 32 10.42 -17.52 -16.48
CA GLY A 32 11.63 -17.12 -15.74
C GLY A 32 12.26 -15.79 -16.20
N SER A 33 11.69 -15.12 -17.20
CA SER A 33 11.98 -13.72 -17.51
C SER A 33 10.94 -12.82 -16.83
N CYS A 34 11.38 -11.67 -16.36
CA CYS A 34 10.53 -10.59 -15.91
C CYS A 34 10.58 -9.42 -16.91
N VAL A 35 9.49 -8.66 -16.94
CA VAL A 35 9.51 -7.27 -17.38
C VAL A 35 9.28 -6.47 -16.12
N ASP A 36 10.28 -5.69 -15.73
CA ASP A 36 10.22 -4.84 -14.56
C ASP A 36 9.79 -3.43 -14.97
N LYS A 37 9.07 -2.73 -14.10
CA LYS A 37 8.68 -1.35 -14.26
C LYS A 37 9.37 -0.51 -13.21
N CYS A 38 9.96 0.60 -13.63
CA CYS A 38 10.46 1.61 -12.71
C CYS A 38 9.28 2.39 -12.11
N VAL A 39 9.14 2.35 -10.79
CA VAL A 39 8.06 2.99 -10.03
C VAL A 39 8.66 3.84 -8.90
N CYS A 40 7.85 4.70 -8.26
CA CYS A 40 8.31 5.37 -7.06
C CYS A 40 8.63 4.35 -5.96
N ALA A 41 9.76 4.56 -5.29
CA ALA A 41 10.20 3.78 -4.16
C ALA A 41 9.21 3.93 -3.00
N TYR A 42 9.33 3.03 -2.04
CA TYR A 42 8.62 3.13 -0.78
C TYR A 42 8.80 4.52 -0.14
N ASN A 43 7.73 5.05 0.47
CA ASN A 43 7.63 6.41 1.00
C ASN A 43 7.89 7.52 -0.01
N SER A 44 7.62 7.27 -1.29
CA SER A 44 7.69 8.29 -2.33
C SER A 44 6.45 8.29 -3.21
N VAL A 45 6.03 9.47 -3.65
CA VAL A 45 4.86 9.67 -4.52
C VAL A 45 5.28 10.35 -5.82
N GLU A 46 4.63 9.97 -6.92
CA GLU A 46 4.79 10.64 -8.21
C GLU A 46 4.11 12.02 -8.19
N ASN A 47 4.87 13.06 -8.53
CA ASN A 47 4.38 14.40 -8.82
C ASN A 47 4.92 14.89 -10.18
N ASP A 48 4.64 16.14 -10.53
CA ASP A 48 5.07 16.74 -11.81
C ASP A 48 6.60 16.76 -12.04
N ILE A 49 7.41 16.57 -10.98
CA ILE A 49 8.88 16.56 -11.04
C ILE A 49 9.43 15.12 -11.11
N GLY A 50 8.67 14.14 -10.59
CA GLY A 50 9.08 12.74 -10.47
C GLY A 50 8.66 12.17 -9.12
N CYS A 51 9.45 11.26 -8.56
CA CYS A 51 9.16 10.69 -7.25
C CYS A 51 9.75 11.55 -6.12
N VAL A 52 8.90 12.02 -5.22
CA VAL A 52 9.30 12.79 -4.02
C VAL A 52 8.99 12.01 -2.76
N LYS A 53 9.86 12.10 -1.76
CA LYS A 53 9.61 11.45 -0.48
C LYS A 53 8.41 12.11 0.22
N CYS A 54 7.60 11.30 0.88
CA CYS A 54 6.59 11.81 1.78
C CYS A 54 7.30 12.20 3.09
N ASP A 55 7.28 13.48 3.46
CA ASP A 55 7.73 13.95 4.77
C ASP A 55 6.56 13.74 5.75
N TRP A 56 6.68 12.76 6.64
CA TRP A 56 5.75 12.61 7.76
C TRP A 56 6.52 13.13 8.96
N GLU A 57 6.12 14.28 9.47
CA GLU A 57 6.39 14.56 10.87
C GLU A 57 5.50 13.57 11.63
N GLU A 58 6.11 12.61 12.35
CA GLU A 58 5.39 11.87 13.36
C GLU A 58 4.89 12.91 14.35
N GLU A 59 3.65 13.38 14.17
CA GLU A 59 2.96 14.10 15.24
C GLU A 59 2.87 13.08 16.37
N ASP A 60 3.71 13.26 17.39
CA ASP A 60 3.57 12.62 18.68
C ASP A 60 2.11 12.84 19.09
N VAL A 61 1.27 11.81 18.92
CA VAL A 61 -0.12 11.85 19.37
C VAL A 61 -0.04 11.76 20.89
N ASP A 62 0.13 12.91 21.51
CA ASP A 62 -0.05 13.12 22.92
C ASP A 62 -1.51 12.82 23.23
N ASP A 63 -1.77 11.66 23.84
CA ASP A 63 -3.06 11.30 24.42
C ASP A 63 -3.49 12.37 25.44
N ALA A 64 -4.28 13.35 25.01
CA ALA A 64 -4.91 14.34 25.88
C ALA A 64 -6.29 14.75 25.32
N ASP A 65 -7.29 13.99 25.75
CA ASP A 65 -8.51 14.46 26.40
C ASP A 65 -9.17 15.78 25.93
N ASP A 66 -10.48 15.67 25.70
CA ASP A 66 -11.47 16.69 26.01
C ASP A 66 -11.66 17.87 25.02
N ASN A 67 -12.61 17.75 24.10
CA ASN A 67 -13.93 18.41 24.23
C ASN A 67 -14.73 18.35 22.93
N ASN A 68 -15.95 17.87 23.09
CA ASN A 68 -16.98 17.70 22.09
C ASN A 68 -17.86 18.95 22.10
N ASP A 69 -17.58 19.95 21.25
CA ASP A 69 -18.55 20.99 20.89
C ASP A 69 -18.01 21.77 19.67
N ASP A 70 -18.64 21.61 18.52
CA ASP A 70 -19.29 22.74 17.85
C ASP A 70 -19.80 22.34 16.46
N SER A 71 -21.04 22.74 16.23
CA SER A 71 -21.77 22.63 14.98
C SER A 71 -21.03 23.30 13.81
N ASP A 72 -20.88 22.57 12.69
CA ASP A 72 -20.84 23.21 11.37
C ASP A 72 -21.74 22.46 10.40
N ASN A 73 -22.88 23.08 10.08
CA ASN A 73 -23.79 22.70 9.02
C ASN A 73 -23.63 23.80 7.95
N SER A 74 -22.61 23.70 7.10
CA SER A 74 -22.42 24.65 6.00
C SER A 74 -21.39 24.13 4.97
N VAL A 75 -21.61 24.51 3.70
CA VAL A 75 -20.63 24.56 2.61
C VAL A 75 -20.29 23.22 1.93
N ASN A 76 -20.93 22.88 0.81
CA ASN A 76 -20.51 23.16 -0.57
C ASN A 76 -19.10 22.69 -0.94
N ASP A 77 -19.02 21.98 -2.07
CA ASP A 77 -17.89 22.00 -3.02
C ASP A 77 -16.54 21.44 -2.51
N GLY A 78 -16.23 20.21 -2.93
CA GLY A 78 -14.92 19.61 -2.72
C GLY A 78 -14.93 18.17 -3.19
N GLY A 79 -14.60 17.95 -4.47
CA GLY A 79 -14.27 16.61 -4.95
C GLY A 79 -13.09 16.08 -4.14
N VAL A 80 -13.38 15.19 -3.19
CA VAL A 80 -12.37 14.42 -2.48
C VAL A 80 -11.64 13.61 -3.55
N ASP A 81 -10.37 13.92 -3.73
CA ASP A 81 -9.51 13.15 -4.59
C ASP A 81 -9.35 11.76 -3.97
N ASP A 82 -9.92 10.75 -4.63
CA ASP A 82 -9.72 9.33 -4.28
C ASP A 82 -8.22 8.89 -4.32
N ASN A 83 -7.30 9.83 -4.58
CA ASN A 83 -5.85 9.64 -4.63
C ASN A 83 -5.16 9.86 -3.27
N ALA A 84 -5.77 10.59 -2.32
CA ALA A 84 -5.16 10.89 -1.03
C ALA A 84 -5.02 9.66 -0.10
N TYR A 85 -5.83 8.61 -0.31
CA TYR A 85 -5.80 7.36 0.48
C TYR A 85 -4.69 6.38 0.07
N LEU A 86 -4.07 6.57 -1.10
CA LEU A 86 -2.94 5.74 -1.59
C LEU A 86 -1.57 6.32 -1.22
N THR A 87 -1.51 7.59 -0.83
CA THR A 87 -0.29 8.41 -0.70
C THR A 87 0.56 8.14 0.53
N ALA A 88 0.13 7.19 1.37
CA ALA A 88 0.78 6.81 2.60
C ALA A 88 0.49 5.33 2.85
N ARG A 89 1.26 4.40 2.27
CA ARG A 89 1.10 2.97 2.59
C ARG A 89 1.53 2.75 4.04
N LYS A 90 0.59 2.94 4.98
CA LYS A 90 0.68 2.52 6.37
C LYS A 90 1.27 1.10 6.40
N GLU A 91 2.38 0.90 7.12
CA GLU A 91 2.84 -0.46 7.39
C GLU A 91 1.89 -1.08 8.39
N TYR A 92 1.31 -2.21 8.02
CA TYR A 92 0.46 -3.00 8.88
C TYR A 92 1.33 -3.99 9.66
N HIS A 93 0.99 -4.22 10.92
CA HIS A 93 1.71 -5.20 11.72
C HIS A 93 1.45 -6.61 11.18
N LEU A 94 2.41 -7.51 11.37
CA LEU A 94 2.22 -8.91 11.00
C LEU A 94 1.05 -9.48 11.81
N GLY A 95 0.05 -10.02 11.11
CA GLY A 95 -1.18 -10.53 11.73
C GLY A 95 -2.29 -9.51 11.90
N GLU A 96 -2.06 -8.23 11.60
CA GLU A 96 -3.12 -7.21 11.60
C GLU A 96 -4.16 -7.53 10.53
N GLU A 97 -5.43 -7.40 10.90
CA GLU A 97 -6.59 -7.66 10.04
C GLU A 97 -7.33 -6.38 9.72
N ILE A 98 -7.77 -6.26 8.46
CA ILE A 98 -8.57 -5.14 7.98
C ILE A 98 -9.82 -5.64 7.26
N SER A 99 -10.88 -4.85 7.33
CA SER A 99 -12.08 -5.04 6.52
C SER A 99 -11.94 -4.25 5.22
N ASP A 100 -11.91 -4.95 4.09
CA ASP A 100 -11.77 -4.36 2.76
C ASP A 100 -12.98 -4.66 1.87
N LEU A 101 -13.80 -3.64 1.65
CA LEU A 101 -14.91 -3.71 0.71
C LEU A 101 -14.39 -3.84 -0.72
N GLY A 102 -14.87 -4.86 -1.42
CA GLY A 102 -14.43 -5.22 -2.77
C GLY A 102 -13.14 -6.04 -2.82
N CYS A 103 -12.49 -6.33 -1.68
CA CYS A 103 -11.26 -7.14 -1.61
C CYS A 103 -10.15 -6.61 -2.53
N ARG A 104 -10.03 -5.29 -2.59
CA ARG A 104 -9.12 -4.50 -3.42
C ARG A 104 -7.67 -4.58 -2.95
N LEU A 105 -7.43 -4.85 -1.67
CA LEU A 105 -6.10 -4.94 -1.06
C LEU A 105 -5.51 -6.35 -1.15
N ARG A 106 -6.27 -7.32 -1.65
CA ARG A 106 -5.83 -8.71 -1.77
C ARG A 106 -4.53 -8.83 -2.55
N ASN A 107 -3.53 -9.46 -1.94
CA ASN A 107 -2.16 -9.60 -2.45
C ASN A 107 -1.38 -8.29 -2.62
N HIS A 108 -1.92 -7.14 -2.23
CA HIS A 108 -1.12 -5.93 -2.09
C HIS A 108 -0.19 -6.03 -0.88
N GLU A 109 0.95 -5.39 -1.00
CA GLU A 109 1.93 -5.31 0.08
C GLU A 109 1.37 -4.51 1.25
N CYS A 110 1.58 -5.01 2.45
CA CYS A 110 1.16 -4.38 3.71
C CYS A 110 2.36 -4.03 4.60
N GLY A 111 3.58 -4.21 4.09
CA GLY A 111 4.84 -3.93 4.77
C GLY A 111 5.97 -4.73 4.13
N ILE A 112 7.21 -4.53 4.62
CA ILE A 112 8.39 -5.25 4.10
C ILE A 112 8.18 -6.77 4.25
N ASN A 113 8.27 -7.49 3.12
CA ASN A 113 8.08 -8.94 3.02
C ASN A 113 6.70 -9.42 3.51
N LYS A 114 5.70 -8.55 3.51
CA LYS A 114 4.33 -8.85 3.94
C LYS A 114 3.32 -8.43 2.88
N LYS A 115 2.23 -9.19 2.76
CA LYS A 115 1.09 -8.86 1.92
C LYS A 115 -0.23 -9.19 2.60
N PHE A 116 -1.29 -8.55 2.15
CA PHE A 116 -2.64 -8.91 2.54
C PHE A 116 -3.05 -10.25 1.96
N ILE A 117 -3.55 -11.12 2.83
CA ILE A 117 -4.16 -12.40 2.51
C ILE A 117 -5.59 -12.38 3.03
N ALA A 118 -6.57 -12.65 2.18
CA ALA A 118 -7.93 -12.80 2.64
C ALA A 118 -8.09 -14.03 3.54
N VAL A 119 -8.65 -13.82 4.73
CA VAL A 119 -8.96 -14.87 5.70
C VAL A 119 -10.47 -15.16 5.76
N GLU A 120 -11.30 -14.18 5.40
CA GLU A 120 -12.75 -14.31 5.33
C GLU A 120 -13.32 -13.45 4.19
N GLU A 121 -14.39 -13.90 3.54
CA GLU A 121 -15.20 -13.09 2.63
C GLU A 121 -16.60 -12.94 3.22
N PHE A 122 -17.19 -11.74 3.12
CA PHE A 122 -18.52 -11.44 3.62
C PHE A 122 -19.34 -10.66 2.60
N SER A 123 -20.66 -10.69 2.75
CA SER A 123 -21.57 -9.78 2.07
C SER A 123 -22.05 -8.73 3.07
N THR A 124 -22.24 -7.49 2.63
CA THR A 124 -22.80 -6.48 3.53
C THR A 124 -24.26 -6.82 3.89
N GLU A 125 -24.67 -6.52 5.12
CA GLU A 125 -26.04 -6.83 5.59
C GLU A 125 -27.12 -6.12 4.76
N HIS A 126 -26.81 -4.93 4.24
CA HIS A 126 -27.76 -4.08 3.51
C HIS A 126 -27.78 -4.34 2.01
N ASP A 127 -26.70 -4.86 1.43
CA ASP A 127 -26.64 -5.22 0.02
C ASP A 127 -25.82 -6.51 -0.17
N PRO A 128 -26.47 -7.65 -0.46
CA PRO A 128 -25.77 -8.91 -0.68
C PRO A 128 -24.88 -8.91 -1.94
N ASN A 129 -25.02 -7.91 -2.81
CA ASN A 129 -24.17 -7.73 -3.99
C ASN A 129 -22.84 -7.05 -3.65
N ILE A 130 -22.77 -6.31 -2.53
CA ILE A 130 -21.53 -5.71 -2.05
C ILE A 130 -20.79 -6.79 -1.25
N LYS A 131 -19.68 -7.24 -1.82
CA LYS A 131 -18.76 -8.19 -1.18
C LYS A 131 -17.63 -7.44 -0.49
N GLY A 132 -17.18 -7.95 0.64
CA GLY A 132 -15.98 -7.52 1.32
C GLY A 132 -15.13 -8.70 1.75
N CYS A 133 -13.92 -8.40 2.19
CA CYS A 133 -12.99 -9.38 2.74
C CYS A 133 -12.45 -8.90 4.06
N ILE A 134 -12.19 -9.83 4.98
CA ILE A 134 -11.25 -9.62 6.05
C ILE A 134 -9.88 -10.07 5.53
N GLU A 135 -8.91 -9.18 5.54
CA GLU A 135 -7.58 -9.43 5.02
C GLU A 135 -6.53 -9.25 6.10
N ARG A 136 -5.65 -10.25 6.23
CA ARG A 136 -4.59 -10.29 7.23
C ARG A 136 -3.24 -10.01 6.58
N CYS A 137 -2.50 -9.07 7.14
CA CYS A 137 -1.12 -8.82 6.74
C CYS A 137 -0.23 -10.01 7.13
N SER A 138 0.34 -10.70 6.14
CA SER A 138 1.03 -11.98 6.29
C SER A 138 2.35 -12.01 5.52
N CYS A 139 3.31 -12.81 5.98
CA CYS A 139 4.59 -13.00 5.30
C CYS A 139 4.45 -13.54 3.88
N ILE A 140 5.22 -13.00 2.93
CA ILE A 140 5.17 -13.43 1.52
C ILE A 140 5.82 -14.80 1.32
N LEU A 141 6.83 -15.18 2.12
CA LEU A 141 7.50 -16.49 2.08
C LEU A 141 7.96 -16.90 3.50
N ALA A 142 7.76 -18.17 3.86
CA ALA A 142 8.13 -18.75 5.15
C ALA A 142 9.59 -19.25 5.18
N GLU A 143 10.53 -18.51 4.59
CA GLU A 143 11.96 -18.78 4.79
C GLU A 143 12.45 -18.07 6.05
N ALA A 144 13.37 -18.73 6.77
CA ALA A 144 13.80 -18.35 8.11
C ALA A 144 14.61 -17.04 8.10
N GLY A 145 13.93 -15.90 8.20
CA GLY A 145 14.58 -14.61 8.46
C GLY A 145 13.86 -13.35 7.97
N ASP A 146 12.91 -13.44 7.05
CA ASP A 146 12.58 -12.27 6.21
C ASP A 146 11.43 -11.37 6.68
N CYS A 147 10.61 -11.79 7.64
CA CYS A 147 9.59 -10.91 8.20
C CYS A 147 10.10 -10.18 9.43
N MET A 148 10.49 -8.92 9.27
CA MET A 148 10.68 -8.03 10.41
C MET A 148 9.32 -7.76 11.06
N GLN A 149 9.16 -8.19 12.31
CA GLN A 149 8.07 -7.72 13.16
C GLN A 149 8.41 -6.28 13.51
N ASN A 150 7.61 -5.33 13.03
CA ASN A 150 7.68 -3.96 13.53
C ASN A 150 6.99 -4.02 14.90
N PHE A 151 7.79 -3.83 15.96
CA PHE A 151 7.35 -3.76 17.35
C PHE A 151 6.88 -2.35 17.69
#